data_AF-A0A7Z0MJZ2-F1
#
_entry.id   AF-A0A7Z0MJZ2-F1
#
_cell.length_a   1.000
_cell.length_b   1.000
_cell.length_c   1.000
_cell.angle_alpha   90.00
_cell.angle_beta   90.00
_cell.angle_gamma   90.00
#
_symmetry.space_group_name_H-M   'P 1'
#
loop_
_entity.id
_entity.type
_entity.pdbx_description
1 polymer ?
#
loop_
_entity_poly.entity_id
_entity_poly.type
_entity_poly.pdbx_seq_one_letter_code
_entity_poly.pdbx_strand_id
1 'polypeptide(L)' 'MNNPNIPELEAHCGSWIVIDRITGRPVGEFFERETVERINVDKYQVLTAQQHLASLNKEQQQ' A
#
# COMPACT_ATOMS: atom_id res chain seq x y z
N MET A 1 9.20 -13.96 -7.45
CA MET A 1 10.16 -13.76 -6.35
C MET A 1 9.55 -12.75 -5.40
N ASN A 2 9.60 -12.97 -4.08
CA ASN A 2 9.05 -12.01 -3.11
C ASN A 2 9.79 -10.67 -3.20
N ASN A 3 9.09 -9.60 -3.59
CA ASN A 3 9.59 -8.24 -3.49
C ASN A 3 9.36 -7.75 -2.06
N PRO A 4 10.42 -7.49 -1.26
CA PRO A 4 10.26 -7.09 0.15
C PRO A 4 9.55 -5.74 0.33
N ASN A 5 9.40 -4.95 -0.73
CA ASN A 5 8.70 -3.67 -0.72
C ASN A 5 7.18 -3.79 -0.93
N ILE A 6 6.68 -5.00 -1.19
CA ILE A 6 5.25 -5.29 -1.32
C ILE A 6 4.87 -6.19 -0.15
N PRO A 7 4.15 -5.67 0.86
CA PRO A 7 3.78 -6.46 2.03
C PRO A 7 2.84 -7.60 1.65
N GLU A 8 2.90 -8.72 2.35
CA GLU A 8 1.84 -9.74 2.24
C GLU A 8 0.54 -9.20 2.85
N LEU A 9 -0.60 -9.62 2.28
CA LEU A 9 -1.89 -9.29 2.87
C LEU A 9 -2.09 -10.06 4.18
N GLU A 10 -2.54 -9.37 5.22
CA GLU A 10 -3.07 -10.05 6.40
C GLU A 10 -4.35 -10.83 6.02
N ALA A 11 -4.71 -11.87 6.77
CA ALA A 11 -5.88 -12.72 6.45
C ALA A 11 -7.21 -11.95 6.33
N HIS A 12 -7.32 -10.79 6.99
CA HIS A 12 -8.47 -9.88 6.95
C HIS A 12 -8.28 -8.69 6.00
N CYS A 13 -7.16 -8.61 5.27
CA CYS A 13 -6.85 -7.53 4.36
C CYS A 13 -7.02 -8.00 2.91
N GLY A 14 -7.82 -7.29 2.11
CA GLY A 14 -8.17 -7.71 0.74
C GLY A 14 -7.38 -7.02 -0.37
N SER A 15 -6.59 -6.00 -0.04
CA SER A 15 -6.02 -5.10 -1.05
C SER A 15 -4.76 -4.37 -0.58
N TRP A 16 -4.02 -3.88 -1.58
CA TRP A 16 -2.90 -2.98 -1.41
C TRP A 16 -3.29 -1.56 -1.82
N ILE A 17 -2.79 -0.59 -1.06
CA ILE A 17 -2.87 0.82 -1.37
C ILE A 17 -1.51 1.29 -1.89
N VAL A 18 -1.55 2.03 -2.99
CA VAL A 18 -0.38 2.58 -3.65
C VAL A 18 -0.34 4.07 -3.37
N ILE A 19 0.76 4.53 -2.78
CA ILE A 19 0.96 5.92 -2.38
C ILE A 19 2.09 6.51 -3.22
N ASP A 20 1.85 7.66 -3.83
CA ASP A 20 2.91 8.41 -4.49
C ASP A 20 3.85 9.01 -3.45
N ARG A 21 5.14 8.66 -3.50
CA ARG A 21 6.13 9.07 -2.49
C ARG A 21 6.41 10.57 -2.49
N ILE A 22 6.18 11.27 -3.60
CA ILE A 22 6.43 12.72 -3.73
C ILE A 22 5.30 13.49 -3.06
N THR A 23 4.06 13.10 -3.31
CA THR A 23 2.87 13.82 -2.82
C THR A 23 2.32 13.29 -1.51
N GLY A 24 2.68 12.05 -1.12
CA GLY A 24 2.12 11.34 0.02
C GLY A 24 0.67 10.90 -0.18
N ARG A 25 0.11 11.04 -1.39
CA ARG A 25 -1.32 10.76 -1.66
C ARG A 25 -1.53 9.34 -2.16
N PRO A 26 -2.61 8.66 -1.74
CA PRO A 26 -3.01 7.41 -2.35
C PRO A 26 -3.41 7.66 -3.81
N VAL A 27 -2.89 6.84 -4.72
CA VAL A 27 -3.14 6.94 -6.17
C VAL A 27 -3.87 5.72 -6.74
N GLY A 28 -4.05 4.67 -5.95
CA GLY A 28 -4.81 3.49 -6.36
C GLY A 28 -4.91 2.42 -5.30
N GLU A 29 -5.88 1.54 -5.49
CA GLU A 29 -6.11 0.33 -4.70
C GLU A 29 -6.16 -0.88 -5.64
N PHE A 30 -5.49 -1.96 -5.26
CA PHE A 30 -5.35 -3.16 -6.10
C PHE A 30 -5.56 -4.43 -5.26
N PHE A 31 -6.20 -5.43 -5.87
CA PHE A 31 -6.58 -6.69 -5.22
C PHE A 31 -5.74 -7.87 -5.71
N GLU A 32 -5.11 -7.74 -6.88
CA GLU A 32 -4.33 -8.80 -7.50
C GLU A 32 -2.83 -8.60 -7.28
N ARG A 33 -2.17 -9.60 -6.70
CA ARG A 33 -0.72 -9.59 -6.44
C ARG A 33 0.09 -9.25 -7.69
N GLU A 34 -0.26 -9.87 -8.83
CA GLU A 34 0.45 -9.68 -10.09
C GLU A 34 0.46 -8.20 -10.55
N THR A 35 -0.63 -7.47 -10.29
CA THR A 35 -0.72 -6.05 -10.65
C THR A 35 0.21 -5.22 -9.77
N VAL A 36 0.24 -5.50 -8.47
CA VAL A 36 1.07 -4.77 -7.50
C VAL A 36 2.56 -5.04 -7.72
N GLU A 37 2.93 -6.25 -8.14
CA GLU A 37 4.31 -6.62 -8.46
C GLU A 37 4.91 -5.86 -9.65
N ARG A 38 4.06 -5.30 -10.52
CA ARG A 38 4.48 -4.46 -11.66
C ARG A 38 4.67 -2.99 -11.29
N ILE A 39 4.39 -2.60 -10.05
CA ILE A 39 4.49 -1.20 -9.60
C ILE A 39 5.96 -0.81 -9.42
N ASN A 40 6.30 0.40 -9.89
CA ASN A 40 7.60 1.02 -9.62
C ASN A 40 7.69 1.44 -8.14
N VAL A 41 8.29 0.58 -7.31
CA VAL A 41 8.43 0.79 -5.86
C VAL A 41 9.42 1.89 -5.45
N ASP A 42 10.24 2.37 -6.39
CA ASP A 42 11.10 3.55 -6.17
C ASP A 42 10.27 4.84 -6.21
N LYS A 43 9.23 4.88 -7.05
CA LYS A 43 8.31 6.02 -7.16
C LYS A 43 7.14 5.92 -6.19
N TYR A 44 6.65 4.71 -5.94
CA TYR A 44 5.47 4.47 -5.15
C TYR A 44 5.77 3.62 -3.91
N GLN A 45 5.07 3.90 -2.82
CA GLN A 45 5.02 3.02 -1.67
C GLN A 45 3.79 2.13 -1.78
N VAL A 46 3.94 0.86 -1.41
CA VAL A 46 2.83 -0.09 -1.33
C VAL A 46 2.58 -0.41 0.14
N LEU A 47 1.35 -0.25 0.59
CA LEU A 47 0.87 -0.63 1.92
C LEU A 47 -0.27 -1.64 1.78
N THR A 48 -0.54 -2.43 2.81
CA THR A 48 -1.85 -3.09 2.89
C THR A 48 -2.92 -2.04 3.21
N ALA A 49 -4.18 -2.27 2.83
CA ALA A 49 -5.27 -1.38 3.20
C ALA A 49 -5.37 -1.17 4.72
N GLN A 50 -5.10 -2.19 5.52
CA GLN A 50 -5.05 -2.07 6.98
C GLN A 50 -3.97 -1.08 7.43
N GLN A 51 -2.75 -1.21 6.91
CA GLN A 51 -1.64 -0.32 7.25
C GLN A 51 -1.95 1.14 6.89
N HIS A 52 -2.57 1.37 5.73
CA HIS A 52 -2.98 2.71 5.32
C HIS A 52 -4.09 3.29 6.21
N LEU A 53 -5.15 2.52 6.49
CA LEU A 53 -6.21 2.97 7.39
C LEU A 53 -5.69 3.26 8.81
N ALA A 54 -4.76 2.43 9.30
CA ALA A 54 -4.12 2.65 10.58
C ALA A 54 -3.27 3.94 10.60
N SER A 55 -2.64 4.34 9.48
CA SER A 55 -1.90 5.60 9.41
C SER A 55 -2.82 6.82 9.45
N LEU A 56 -3.94 6.78 8.71
CA LEU A 56 -4.94 7.86 8.72
C LEU A 56 -5.53 8.07 10.11
N ASN A 57 -5.84 6.98 10.82
CA ASN A 57 -6.37 7.06 12.19
C ASN A 57 -5.37 7.69 13.18
N LYS A 58 -4.06 7.54 12.96
CA LYS A 58 -3.02 8.17 13.80
C LYS A 58 -2.84 9.65 13.50
N GLU A 59 -3.05 10.06 12.25
CA GLU A 59 -3.02 11.46 11.84
C GLU A 59 -4.24 12.24 12.37
N GLN A 60 -5.41 11.61 12.42
CA GLN A 60 -6.64 12.24 12.92
C GLN A 60 -6.68 12.47 14.44
N GLN A 61 -5.77 11.86 15.21
CA GLN A 61 -5.70 12.00 16.67
C GLN A 61 -4.67 13.04 17.15
N GLN A 62 -4.08 13.80 16.22
CA GLN A 62 -3.16 14.92 16.50
C GLN A 62 -3.81 16.25 16.16
#